data_AF-A0A936T086-F1
#
_entry.id   AF-A0A936T086-F1
#
_cell.length_a   1.000
_cell.length_b   1.000
_cell.length_c   1.000
_cell.angle_alpha   90.00
_cell.angle_beta   90.00
_cell.angle_gamma   90.00
#
_symmetry.space_group_name_H-M   'P 1'
#
loop_
_entity.id
_entity.type
_entity.pdbx_description
1 polymer ?
#
loop_
_entity_poly.entity_id
_entity_poly.type
_entity_poly.pdbx_seq_one_letter_code
_entity_poly.pdbx_strand_id
1 'polypeptide(L)'
;MRKNARVLSAAVALAIVGSLSGAFASACTGDAVGVEACQQIEAARCESATACGVSDTESQYCSAFYRDQCLHGMTNPGSDPSTASINACTEAIHATAGCARTGAASMAQCPTIALASGVDPTTILPCAIIKRTPEVLSACAFIQPTGDGTSSTGAASMPDASSDADASP
;
A
#
# COMPACT_ATOMS: atom_id res chain seq x y z
N MET A 1 55.35 -18.47 34.36
CA MET A 1 55.20 -19.88 33.91
C MET A 1 53.94 -20.48 34.54
N ARG A 2 52.85 -20.61 33.76
CA ARG A 2 51.72 -21.51 34.04
C ARG A 2 51.25 -22.07 32.69
N LYS A 3 51.51 -23.35 32.45
CA LYS A 3 50.97 -24.16 31.33
C LYS A 3 49.64 -24.76 31.80
N ASN A 4 48.66 -24.90 30.89
CA ASN A 4 47.51 -25.82 30.86
C ASN A 4 46.67 -25.40 29.62
N ALA A 5 46.74 -25.97 28.41
CA ALA A 5 46.63 -27.34 27.91
C ALA A 5 45.24 -27.98 28.10
N ARG A 6 44.65 -28.38 26.95
CA ARG A 6 43.57 -29.39 26.72
C ARG A 6 42.13 -28.83 26.85
N VAL A 7 41.14 -29.19 26.01
CA VAL A 7 40.99 -30.27 25.02
C VAL A 7 39.76 -29.98 24.12
N LEU A 8 39.77 -30.48 22.89
CA LEU A 8 38.62 -30.57 21.98
C LEU A 8 37.47 -31.36 22.63
N SER A 9 36.24 -30.87 22.54
CA SER A 9 35.04 -31.71 22.72
C SER A 9 34.10 -31.55 21.54
N ALA A 10 33.80 -32.69 20.91
CA ALA A 10 32.97 -32.88 19.76
C ALA A 10 31.46 -32.85 20.10
N ALA A 11 30.67 -32.49 19.09
CA ALA A 11 29.29 -32.87 18.78
C ALA A 11 28.34 -33.29 19.93
N VAL A 12 27.28 -32.50 20.15
CA VAL A 12 26.04 -32.95 20.78
C VAL A 12 24.82 -32.49 19.97
N ALA A 13 24.19 -33.48 19.35
CA ALA A 13 22.76 -33.71 19.16
C ALA A 13 21.82 -32.56 18.76
N LEU A 14 21.52 -32.58 17.46
CA LEU A 14 20.19 -32.51 16.83
C LEU A 14 18.97 -32.75 17.75
N ALA A 15 17.88 -32.03 17.44
CA ALA A 15 16.46 -32.29 17.72
C ALA A 15 15.80 -31.58 18.91
N ILE A 16 15.26 -30.36 18.68
CA ILE A 16 13.85 -29.98 18.93
C ILE A 16 13.46 -28.90 17.90
N VAL A 17 13.26 -29.29 16.64
CA VAL A 17 12.56 -28.47 15.63
C VAL A 17 11.25 -29.18 15.36
N GLY A 18 10.22 -28.85 16.13
CA GLY A 18 8.92 -29.49 15.98
C GLY A 18 7.86 -28.76 16.77
N SER A 19 6.82 -28.34 16.05
CA SER A 19 5.49 -27.98 16.56
C SER A 19 5.21 -26.49 16.84
N LEU A 20 5.48 -25.60 15.87
CA LEU A 20 4.79 -24.29 15.80
C LEU A 20 4.22 -24.01 14.38
N SER A 21 3.78 -25.05 13.67
CA SER A 21 3.33 -24.93 12.26
C SER A 21 1.80 -24.84 12.07
N GLY A 22 1.04 -24.40 13.07
CA GLY A 22 -0.43 -24.58 13.08
C GLY A 22 -1.32 -23.34 13.11
N ALA A 23 -0.81 -22.13 13.35
CA ALA A 23 -1.67 -20.98 13.72
C ALA A 23 -1.66 -19.77 12.78
N PHE A 24 -0.97 -19.80 11.64
CA PHE A 24 -0.86 -18.64 10.74
C PHE A 24 -1.67 -18.73 9.44
N ALA A 25 -2.53 -19.75 9.28
CA ALA A 25 -3.26 -19.97 8.02
C ALA A 25 -4.51 -19.08 7.83
N SER A 26 -4.89 -18.26 8.80
CA SER A 26 -6.12 -17.45 8.76
C SER A 26 -5.90 -15.95 8.48
N ALA A 27 -4.67 -15.51 8.20
CA ALA A 27 -4.37 -14.07 8.05
C ALA A 27 -3.99 -13.62 6.63
N CYS A 28 -3.90 -14.54 5.65
CA CYS A 28 -3.69 -14.20 4.24
C CYS A 28 -4.99 -14.46 3.44
N THR A 29 -6.04 -13.72 3.76
CA THR A 29 -7.28 -13.74 2.97
C THR A 29 -7.03 -12.98 1.67
N GLY A 30 -7.11 -13.67 0.52
CA GLY A 30 -6.72 -13.17 -0.81
C GLY A 30 -7.65 -12.14 -1.45
N ASP A 31 -8.34 -11.32 -0.66
CA ASP A 31 -9.38 -10.39 -1.13
C ASP A 31 -8.86 -8.94 -1.24
N ALA A 32 -7.59 -8.77 -1.59
CA ALA A 32 -7.03 -7.44 -1.82
C ALA A 32 -7.68 -6.81 -3.07
N VAL A 33 -8.48 -5.77 -2.87
CA VAL A 33 -9.14 -5.02 -3.94
C VAL A 33 -8.21 -3.91 -4.47
N GLY A 34 -8.21 -3.70 -5.79
CA GLY A 34 -7.49 -2.58 -6.40
C GLY A 34 -5.97 -2.73 -6.44
N VAL A 35 -5.42 -3.95 -6.35
CA VAL A 35 -3.96 -4.21 -6.44
C VAL A 35 -3.38 -3.60 -7.72
N GLU A 36 -4.01 -3.86 -8.87
CA GLU A 36 -3.55 -3.39 -10.17
C GLU A 36 -3.70 -1.87 -10.31
N ALA A 37 -4.75 -1.29 -9.71
CA ALA A 37 -4.94 0.15 -9.67
C ALA A 37 -3.84 0.84 -8.85
N CYS A 38 -3.56 0.31 -7.65
CA CYS A 38 -2.48 0.78 -6.79
C CYS A 38 -1.13 0.75 -7.52
N GLN A 39 -0.80 -0.38 -8.17
CA GLN A 39 0.46 -0.52 -8.90
C GLN A 39 0.61 0.50 -10.03
N GLN A 40 -0.45 0.74 -10.80
CA GLN A 40 -0.43 1.71 -11.90
C GLN A 40 -0.27 3.16 -11.41
N ILE A 41 -1.01 3.53 -10.38
CA ILE A 41 -0.97 4.88 -9.80
C ILE A 41 0.39 5.15 -9.15
N GLU A 42 0.90 4.20 -8.35
CA GLU A 42 2.20 4.36 -7.69
C GLU A 42 3.36 4.35 -8.69
N ALA A 43 3.29 3.54 -9.76
CA ALA A 43 4.26 3.61 -10.86
C ALA A 43 4.31 5.02 -11.48
N ALA A 44 3.15 5.59 -11.81
CA ALA A 44 3.05 6.95 -12.36
C ALA A 44 3.62 8.01 -11.40
N ARG A 45 3.37 7.88 -10.10
CA ARG A 45 3.92 8.78 -9.07
C ARG A 45 5.44 8.65 -8.94
N CYS A 46 5.95 7.43 -8.89
CA CYS A 46 7.38 7.15 -8.79
C CYS A 46 8.13 7.67 -10.02
N GLU A 47 7.61 7.44 -11.23
CA GLU A 47 8.18 7.99 -12.47
C GLU A 47 8.16 9.53 -12.46
N SER A 48 7.01 10.11 -12.11
CA SER A 48 6.80 11.56 -12.05
C SER A 48 7.64 12.27 -10.99
N ALA A 49 8.10 11.55 -9.97
CA ALA A 49 8.91 12.13 -8.89
C ALA A 49 10.26 12.68 -9.39
N THR A 50 10.73 12.23 -10.57
CA THR A 50 11.94 12.76 -11.23
C THR A 50 11.83 14.24 -11.57
N ALA A 51 10.63 14.71 -11.93
CA ALA A 51 10.32 16.14 -12.10
C ALA A 51 10.54 16.96 -10.82
N CYS A 52 10.67 16.29 -9.68
CA CYS A 52 10.79 16.86 -8.36
C CYS A 52 12.13 16.50 -7.69
N GLY A 53 13.16 16.24 -8.50
CA GLY A 53 14.54 16.05 -8.04
C GLY A 53 14.84 14.67 -7.46
N VAL A 54 13.95 13.69 -7.64
CA VAL A 54 14.26 12.27 -7.36
C VAL A 54 15.09 11.72 -8.51
N SER A 55 16.16 10.99 -8.23
CA SER A 55 16.96 10.36 -9.28
C SER A 55 16.21 9.21 -9.94
N ASP A 56 16.60 8.85 -11.17
CA ASP A 56 16.01 7.70 -11.88
C ASP A 56 16.18 6.39 -11.09
N THR A 57 17.30 6.25 -10.38
CA THR A 57 17.57 5.10 -9.51
C THR A 57 16.58 5.05 -8.33
N GLU A 58 16.35 6.18 -7.66
CA GLU A 58 15.37 6.26 -6.56
C GLU A 58 13.94 6.05 -7.07
N SER A 59 13.61 6.53 -8.28
CA SER A 59 12.33 6.29 -8.94
C SER A 59 12.07 4.80 -9.21
N GLN A 60 13.10 4.07 -9.66
CA GLN A 60 13.03 2.61 -9.83
C GLN A 60 12.85 1.88 -8.50
N TYR A 61 13.57 2.30 -7.45
CA TYR A 61 13.38 1.73 -6.11
C TYR A 61 11.99 2.01 -5.55
N CYS A 62 11.47 3.21 -5.74
CA CYS A 62 10.09 3.58 -5.40
C CYS A 62 9.10 2.63 -6.08
N SER A 63 9.24 2.42 -7.39
CA SER A 63 8.34 1.55 -8.16
C SER A 63 8.40 0.10 -7.68
N ALA A 64 9.60 -0.42 -7.42
CA ALA A 64 9.79 -1.77 -6.89
C ALA A 64 9.19 -1.93 -5.48
N PHE A 65 9.37 -0.93 -4.62
CA PHE A 65 8.78 -0.92 -3.29
C PHE A 65 7.26 -0.94 -3.34
N TYR A 66 6.65 -0.05 -4.13
CA TYR A 66 5.20 0.03 -4.22
C TYR A 66 4.55 -1.13 -4.97
N ARG A 67 5.25 -1.76 -5.92
CA ARG A 67 4.80 -3.03 -6.51
C ARG A 67 4.46 -4.07 -5.42
N ASP A 68 5.32 -4.16 -4.41
CA ASP A 68 5.19 -5.12 -3.32
C ASP A 68 4.18 -4.63 -2.26
N GLN A 69 4.18 -3.33 -1.92
CA GLN A 69 3.19 -2.76 -0.98
C GLN A 69 1.75 -2.85 -1.50
N CYS A 70 1.57 -2.68 -2.82
CA CYS A 70 0.25 -2.75 -3.46
C CYS A 70 -0.36 -4.16 -3.44
N LEU A 71 0.39 -5.21 -3.07
CA LEU A 71 -0.17 -6.55 -2.90
C LEU A 71 -1.19 -6.64 -1.75
N HIS A 72 -1.25 -5.63 -0.88
CA HIS A 72 -2.26 -5.50 0.16
C HIS A 72 -3.54 -4.77 -0.32
N GLY A 73 -3.60 -4.36 -1.59
CA GLY A 73 -4.72 -3.61 -2.16
C GLY A 73 -4.69 -2.12 -1.83
N MET A 74 -5.75 -1.41 -2.21
CA MET A 74 -5.91 0.01 -1.88
C MET A 74 -6.50 0.20 -0.47
N THR A 75 -6.09 1.26 0.21
CA THR A 75 -6.62 1.63 1.55
C THR A 75 -8.14 1.83 1.56
N ASN A 76 -8.74 2.13 0.41
CA ASN A 76 -10.18 2.17 0.21
C ASN A 76 -10.66 0.94 -0.59
N PRO A 77 -10.92 -0.21 0.08
CA PRO A 77 -11.31 -1.44 -0.61
C PRO A 77 -12.72 -1.37 -1.24
N GLY A 78 -13.53 -0.36 -0.90
CA GLY A 78 -14.86 -0.14 -1.48
C GLY A 78 -14.83 0.51 -2.88
N SER A 79 -13.67 1.01 -3.30
CA SER A 79 -13.45 1.58 -4.61
C SER A 79 -12.49 0.68 -5.39
N ASP A 80 -13.01 -0.34 -6.06
CA ASP A 80 -12.33 -0.90 -7.23
C ASP A 80 -12.49 0.13 -8.37
N PRO A 81 -11.50 0.99 -8.63
CA PRO A 81 -11.70 2.08 -9.56
C PRO A 81 -11.75 1.51 -10.98
N SER A 82 -12.64 2.04 -11.81
CA SER A 82 -12.67 1.66 -13.22
C SER A 82 -11.34 1.98 -13.91
N THR A 83 -10.98 1.23 -14.96
CA THR A 83 -9.80 1.53 -15.79
C THR A 83 -9.77 2.98 -16.28
N ALA A 84 -10.93 3.56 -16.61
CA ALA A 84 -11.02 4.95 -17.02
C ALA A 84 -10.62 5.92 -15.89
N SER A 85 -11.02 5.63 -14.65
CA SER A 85 -10.66 6.41 -13.46
C SER A 85 -9.16 6.31 -13.15
N ILE A 86 -8.58 5.10 -13.28
CA ILE A 86 -7.14 4.87 -13.11
C ILE A 86 -6.36 5.69 -14.14
N ASN A 87 -6.74 5.61 -15.41
CA ASN A 87 -6.08 6.36 -16.50
C ASN A 87 -6.19 7.88 -16.31
N ALA A 88 -7.35 8.39 -15.92
CA ALA A 88 -7.51 9.81 -15.65
C ALA A 88 -6.61 10.28 -14.48
N CYS A 89 -6.45 9.45 -13.44
CA CYS A 89 -5.56 9.76 -12.33
C CYS A 89 -4.08 9.75 -12.76
N THR A 90 -3.62 8.74 -13.51
CA THR A 90 -2.23 8.68 -13.98
C THR A 90 -1.90 9.82 -14.95
N GLU A 91 -2.82 10.18 -15.84
CA GLU A 91 -2.70 11.36 -16.71
C GLU A 91 -2.59 12.66 -15.90
N ALA A 92 -3.41 12.82 -14.86
CA ALA A 92 -3.33 14.00 -13.98
C ALA A 92 -2.00 14.08 -13.23
N ILE A 93 -1.45 12.93 -12.79
CA ILE A 93 -0.11 12.86 -12.16
C ILE A 93 0.97 13.28 -13.17
N HIS A 94 0.94 12.77 -14.40
CA HIS A 94 1.90 13.12 -15.45
C HIS A 94 1.80 14.60 -15.86
N ALA A 95 0.59 15.15 -15.94
CA ALA A 95 0.36 16.57 -16.18
C ALA A 95 0.94 17.42 -15.05
N THR A 96 0.76 16.98 -13.79
CA THR A 96 1.33 17.65 -12.61
C THR A 96 2.86 17.63 -12.66
N ALA A 97 3.46 16.53 -13.08
CA ALA A 97 4.90 16.43 -13.32
C ALA A 97 5.37 17.35 -14.45
N GLY A 98 4.58 17.48 -15.51
CA GLY A 98 4.77 18.48 -16.56
C GLY A 98 4.87 19.89 -15.99
N CYS A 99 3.93 20.29 -15.14
CA CYS A 99 3.95 21.60 -14.49
C CYS A 99 5.10 21.75 -13.48
N ALA A 100 5.44 20.70 -12.73
CA ALA A 100 6.58 20.71 -11.82
C ALA A 100 7.91 21.00 -12.57
N ARG A 101 8.10 20.41 -13.76
CA ARG A 101 9.28 20.64 -14.61
C ARG A 101 9.41 22.08 -15.09
N THR A 102 8.33 22.85 -15.16
CA THR A 102 8.40 24.28 -15.50
C THR A 102 8.79 25.16 -14.31
N GLY A 103 9.05 24.58 -13.14
CA GLY A 103 9.42 25.30 -11.92
C GLY A 103 8.23 26.00 -11.25
N ALA A 104 7.01 25.51 -11.43
CA ALA A 104 5.82 26.06 -10.78
C ALA A 104 5.95 26.03 -9.25
N ALA A 105 5.81 27.19 -8.63
CA ALA A 105 5.84 27.41 -7.18
C ALA A 105 4.52 27.03 -6.48
N SER A 106 3.44 26.84 -7.24
CA SER A 106 2.17 26.31 -6.73
C SER A 106 1.28 25.80 -7.86
N MET A 107 0.23 25.05 -7.52
CA MET A 107 -0.75 24.56 -8.50
C MET A 107 -1.57 25.67 -9.15
N ALA A 108 -1.56 26.90 -8.62
CA ALA A 108 -2.18 28.05 -9.28
C ALA A 108 -1.55 28.37 -10.64
N GLN A 109 -0.30 27.93 -10.87
CA GLN A 109 0.40 28.06 -12.15
C GLN A 109 0.12 26.88 -13.11
N CYS A 110 -0.71 25.91 -12.69
CA CYS A 110 -1.07 24.71 -13.43
C CYS A 110 -2.60 24.63 -13.70
N PRO A 111 -3.22 25.66 -14.31
CA PRO A 111 -4.69 25.83 -14.31
C PRO A 111 -5.48 24.74 -15.07
N THR A 112 -4.81 23.97 -15.94
CA THR A 112 -5.42 22.87 -16.68
C THR A 112 -5.57 21.59 -15.84
N ILE A 113 -5.00 21.55 -14.64
CA ILE A 113 -5.03 20.40 -13.75
C ILE A 113 -6.07 20.64 -12.66
N ALA A 114 -7.15 19.85 -12.69
CA ALA A 114 -8.23 19.98 -11.74
C ALA A 114 -7.84 19.42 -10.37
N LEU A 115 -7.98 20.24 -9.33
CA LEU A 115 -7.86 19.82 -7.92
C LEU A 115 -9.22 19.42 -7.37
N ALA A 116 -9.22 18.58 -6.33
CA ALA A 116 -10.40 18.25 -5.57
C ALA A 116 -11.04 19.52 -4.95
N SER A 117 -12.35 19.48 -4.73
CA SER A 117 -13.10 20.59 -4.15
C SER A 117 -12.53 21.02 -2.80
N GLY A 118 -12.39 22.34 -2.60
CA GLY A 118 -11.91 22.91 -1.33
C GLY A 118 -10.39 22.97 -1.19
N VAL A 119 -9.62 22.47 -2.15
CA VAL A 119 -8.15 22.63 -2.16
C VAL A 119 -7.78 24.01 -2.71
N ASP A 120 -7.02 24.79 -1.95
CA ASP A 120 -6.49 26.08 -2.40
C ASP A 120 -5.23 25.88 -3.28
N PRO A 121 -5.29 26.17 -4.59
CA PRO A 121 -4.19 25.95 -5.52
C PRO A 121 -2.95 26.82 -5.23
N THR A 122 -3.09 27.89 -4.44
CA THR A 122 -1.98 28.79 -4.09
C THR A 122 -1.09 28.24 -2.98
N THR A 123 -1.60 27.28 -2.19
CA THR A 123 -0.93 26.74 -1.00
C THR A 123 -0.25 25.40 -1.23
N ILE A 124 -0.57 24.72 -2.35
CA ILE A 124 -0.08 23.38 -2.63
C ILE A 124 0.93 23.37 -3.79
N LEU A 125 2.04 22.67 -3.56
CA LEU A 125 3.13 22.52 -4.51
C LEU A 125 2.88 21.31 -5.43
N PRO A 126 3.16 21.39 -6.75
CA PRO A 126 3.07 20.24 -7.65
C PRO A 126 3.84 19.01 -7.13
N CYS A 127 5.04 19.24 -6.59
CA CYS A 127 5.86 18.17 -6.03
C CYS A 127 5.34 17.58 -4.72
N ALA A 128 4.53 18.33 -3.96
CA ALA A 128 3.86 17.77 -2.78
C ALA A 128 2.77 16.78 -3.21
N ILE A 129 2.02 17.10 -4.27
CA ILE A 129 1.00 16.22 -4.85
C ILE A 129 1.63 14.90 -5.33
N ILE A 130 2.66 14.98 -6.18
CA ILE A 130 3.32 13.78 -6.74
C ILE A 130 3.88 12.89 -5.62
N LYS A 131 4.60 13.48 -4.66
CA LYS A 131 5.34 12.71 -3.65
C LYS A 131 4.50 12.25 -2.47
N ARG A 132 3.38 12.90 -2.16
CA ARG A 132 2.68 12.64 -0.89
C ARG A 132 1.18 12.48 -1.04
N THR A 133 0.53 13.35 -1.80
CA THR A 133 -0.93 13.48 -1.76
C THR A 133 -1.54 13.52 -3.16
N PRO A 134 -1.43 12.44 -3.98
CA PRO A 134 -2.05 12.39 -5.30
C PRO A 134 -3.58 12.59 -5.24
N GLU A 135 -4.21 12.21 -4.14
CA GLU A 135 -5.66 12.25 -3.92
C GLU A 135 -6.26 13.66 -3.86
N VAL A 136 -5.42 14.70 -3.82
CA VAL A 136 -5.87 16.11 -3.99
C VAL A 136 -6.12 16.48 -5.45
N LEU A 137 -5.70 15.65 -6.41
CA LEU A 137 -6.11 15.75 -7.81
C LEU A 137 -7.54 15.24 -7.94
N SER A 138 -8.41 15.99 -8.62
CA SER A 138 -9.83 15.59 -8.76
C SER A 138 -9.99 14.20 -9.39
N ALA A 139 -9.10 13.83 -10.31
CA ALA A 139 -9.13 12.52 -10.96
C ALA A 139 -8.69 11.36 -10.05
N CYS A 140 -7.98 11.65 -8.96
CA CYS A 140 -7.46 10.68 -8.00
C CYS A 140 -8.21 10.68 -6.67
N ALA A 141 -9.33 11.41 -6.56
CA ALA A 141 -10.06 11.60 -5.31
C ALA A 141 -10.57 10.29 -4.69
N PHE A 142 -10.73 9.23 -5.49
CA PHE A 142 -11.13 7.89 -5.03
C PHE A 142 -10.09 7.22 -4.11
N ILE A 143 -8.84 7.68 -4.11
CA ILE A 143 -7.77 7.13 -3.25
C ILE A 143 -8.02 7.49 -1.77
N GLN A 144 -8.74 8.58 -1.48
CA GLN A 144 -9.05 8.97 -0.11
C GLN A 144 -9.77 7.83 0.63
N PRO A 145 -9.38 7.51 1.87
CA PRO A 145 -10.19 6.63 2.70
C PRO A 145 -11.56 7.29 2.88
N THR A 146 -12.63 6.60 2.47
CA THR A 146 -13.98 6.99 2.87
C THR A 146 -14.00 6.91 4.39
N GLY A 147 -13.94 8.07 5.05
CA GLY A 147 -14.00 8.16 6.49
C GLY A 147 -15.38 7.70 6.95
N ASP A 148 -15.53 6.40 7.16
CA ASP A 148 -16.53 5.72 7.97
C ASP A 148 -16.17 4.23 7.94
N GLY A 149 -15.33 3.82 8.90
CA GLY A 149 -14.92 2.43 9.12
C GLY A 149 -16.07 1.54 9.59
N THR A 150 -17.16 1.45 8.82
CA THR A 150 -18.08 0.32 8.93
C THR A 150 -17.46 -0.84 8.18
N SER A 151 -16.46 -1.46 8.80
CA SER A 151 -16.07 -2.82 8.48
C SER A 151 -17.35 -3.66 8.56
N SER A 152 -17.85 -4.12 7.42
CA SER A 152 -18.87 -5.14 7.37
C SER A 152 -18.26 -6.41 7.96
N THR A 153 -18.37 -6.58 9.27
CA THR A 153 -18.09 -7.83 9.95
C THR A 153 -19.01 -8.86 9.31
N GLY A 154 -18.45 -9.66 8.41
CA GLY A 154 -19.05 -10.91 7.96
C GLY A 154 -19.17 -11.80 9.18
N ALA A 155 -20.27 -11.65 9.92
CA ALA A 155 -20.64 -12.52 11.00
C ALA A 155 -20.94 -13.89 10.39
N ALA A 156 -19.90 -14.73 10.31
CA ALA A 156 -20.09 -16.16 10.12
C ALA A 156 -20.87 -16.67 11.34
N SER A 157 -22.18 -16.83 11.17
CA SER A 157 -23.02 -17.57 12.09
C SER A 157 -22.47 -18.99 12.20
N MET A 158 -21.71 -19.27 13.27
CA MET A 158 -21.43 -20.65 13.66
C MET A 158 -22.70 -21.19 14.32
N PRO A 159 -23.35 -22.24 13.80
CA PRO A 159 -24.42 -22.89 14.52
C PRO A 159 -23.85 -23.62 15.74
N ASP A 160 -24.41 -23.32 16.91
CA ASP A 160 -24.17 -24.01 18.17
C ASP A 160 -24.45 -25.52 18.00
N ALA A 161 -23.41 -26.34 18.11
CA ALA A 161 -23.54 -27.79 18.23
C ALA A 161 -23.69 -28.15 19.71
N SER A 162 -24.94 -28.15 20.19
CA SER A 162 -25.33 -28.78 21.46
C SER A 162 -26.12 -30.06 21.14
N SER A 163 -25.58 -31.21 21.51
CA SER A 163 -26.33 -32.48 21.69
C SER A 163 -25.52 -33.32 22.68
N ASP A 164 -25.84 -33.22 23.96
CA ASP A 164 -26.72 -34.15 24.70
C ASP A 164 -25.98 -35.41 25.17
N ALA A 165 -25.67 -35.40 26.46
CA ALA A 165 -25.27 -36.57 27.23
C ALA A 165 -26.54 -37.36 27.57
N ASP A 166 -26.74 -38.49 26.91
CA ASP A 166 -27.78 -39.46 27.28
C ASP A 166 -27.17 -40.55 28.17
N ALA A 167 -27.74 -40.67 29.36
CA ALA A 167 -27.39 -41.61 30.40
C ALA A 167 -28.51 -42.65 30.51
N SER A 168 -28.16 -43.94 30.50
CA SER A 168 -28.81 -45.04 31.28
C SER A 168 -28.41 -46.43 30.76
N PRO A 169 -28.70 -47.52 31.50
CA PRO A 169 -29.15 -47.65 32.90
C PRO A 169 -28.14 -48.32 33.84
#